data_AF-B1WRC1-F1
#
_entry.id   AF-B1WRC1-F1
#
_cell.length_a   1.000
_cell.length_b   1.000
_cell.length_c   1.000
_cell.angle_alpha   90.00
_cell.angle_beta   90.00
_cell.angle_gamma   90.00
#
_symmetry.space_group_name_H-M   'P 1'
#
loop_
_entity.id
_entity.type
_entity.pdbx_description
1 polymer ?
#
loop_
_entity_poly.entity_id
_entity_poly.type
_entity_poly.pdbx_seq_one_letter_code
_entity_poly.pdbx_strand_id
1 'polypeptide(L)'
;MISKEFALIVTVLTLGIGGTMALANSANEPPSSVLLSETKILAQQEGNKPRRRDRSEQFQQLLNLSDQQMQQLSAIRQKYRPQMQQLKGKMQAEGQELSQMMQGNTSENDLRDKHQEIVNLRQEMGNLRFESMLEMRKVLTTEQRQQFAQFLQQRRQRGWGNRPNTEEMP
;
A
#
# COMPACT_ATOMS: atom_id res chain seq x y z
N MET A 1 -9.46 -36.23 18.15
CA MET A 1 -10.66 -35.43 18.49
C MET A 1 -10.67 -35.21 19.99
N ILE A 2 -10.24 -34.04 20.47
CA ILE A 2 -10.61 -33.48 21.79
C ILE A 2 -10.40 -31.97 21.66
N SER A 3 -11.51 -31.23 21.58
CA SER A 3 -11.58 -29.78 21.65
C SER A 3 -11.94 -29.38 23.08
N LYS A 4 -11.18 -28.49 23.71
CA LYS A 4 -11.55 -27.88 25.00
C LYS A 4 -11.26 -26.37 24.97
N GLU A 5 -12.36 -25.66 24.73
CA GLU A 5 -12.87 -24.43 25.37
C GLU A 5 -11.94 -23.23 25.61
N PHE A 6 -12.29 -22.13 24.93
CA PHE A 6 -11.88 -20.77 25.20
C PHE A 6 -12.49 -20.28 26.53
N ALA A 7 -11.64 -19.84 27.46
CA ALA A 7 -12.07 -19.03 28.60
C ALA A 7 -11.43 -17.64 28.51
N LEU A 8 -12.26 -16.67 28.16
CA LEU A 8 -12.00 -15.23 28.22
C LEU A 8 -11.90 -14.79 29.69
N ILE A 9 -10.76 -14.24 30.11
CA ILE A 9 -10.67 -13.49 31.37
C ILE A 9 -10.46 -12.02 31.02
N VAL A 10 -11.58 -11.29 31.01
CA VAL A 10 -11.59 -9.82 30.99
C VAL A 10 -11.32 -9.36 32.41
N THR A 11 -10.19 -8.71 32.64
CA THR A 11 -9.92 -8.03 33.92
C THR A 11 -9.80 -6.54 33.64
N VAL A 12 -10.87 -5.81 33.91
CA VAL A 12 -10.90 -4.34 33.94
C VAL A 12 -10.44 -3.93 35.33
N LEU A 13 -9.31 -3.23 35.42
CA LEU A 13 -8.84 -2.59 36.64
C LEU A 13 -8.97 -1.07 36.47
N THR A 14 -10.05 -0.50 37.02
CA THR A 14 -10.24 0.94 37.20
C THR A 14 -10.00 1.27 38.67
N LEU A 15 -9.10 2.23 38.95
CA LEU A 15 -8.91 3.03 40.17
C LEU A 15 -7.66 3.90 39.91
N GLY A 16 -7.59 5.20 40.20
CA GLY A 16 -8.44 6.06 41.01
C GLY A 16 -8.17 7.54 40.75
N ILE A 17 -8.97 8.34 41.45
CA ILE A 17 -9.19 9.79 41.34
C ILE A 17 -8.15 10.55 42.19
N GLY A 18 -7.75 11.75 41.73
CA GLY A 18 -7.09 12.78 42.54
C GLY A 18 -6.17 13.66 41.68
N GLY A 19 -6.20 14.99 41.70
CA GLY A 19 -6.97 15.95 42.48
C GLY A 19 -6.97 17.31 41.77
N THR A 20 -7.93 18.16 42.14
CA THR A 20 -8.10 19.52 41.65
C THR A 20 -7.12 20.48 42.34
N MET A 21 -6.40 21.29 41.57
CA MET A 21 -5.81 22.55 42.05
C MET A 21 -6.30 23.66 41.15
N ALA A 22 -6.96 24.64 41.76
CA ALA A 22 -7.53 25.81 41.13
C ALA A 22 -6.66 27.04 41.45
N LEU A 23 -6.39 27.83 40.40
CA LEU A 23 -6.14 29.27 40.34
C LEU A 23 -4.92 29.88 41.09
N ALA A 24 -4.02 30.47 40.30
CA ALA A 24 -3.55 31.83 40.58
C ALA A 24 -3.26 32.56 39.26
N ASN A 25 -3.99 33.65 39.09
CA ASN A 25 -3.98 34.56 37.96
C ASN A 25 -2.84 35.58 38.15
N SER A 26 -1.88 35.64 37.23
CA SER A 26 -0.97 36.78 37.11
C SER A 26 -0.99 37.26 35.68
N ALA A 27 -1.69 38.38 35.48
CA ALA A 27 -1.66 39.16 34.27
C ALA A 27 -0.29 39.83 34.12
N ASN A 28 0.40 39.53 33.02
CA ASN A 28 1.35 40.46 32.42
C ASN A 28 1.53 40.06 30.93
N GLU A 29 1.07 40.93 30.04
CA GLU A 29 1.22 40.88 28.57
C GLU A 29 1.93 42.20 28.16
N PRO A 30 2.57 42.29 26.98
CA PRO A 30 4.02 42.22 26.76
C PRO A 30 4.60 43.58 26.28
N PRO A 31 5.87 43.67 25.81
CA PRO A 31 6.04 43.57 24.35
C PRO A 31 7.44 43.10 23.85
N SER A 32 7.49 42.88 22.53
CA SER A 32 8.66 42.76 21.63
C SER A 32 9.07 41.31 21.36
N SER A 33 8.50 40.67 20.34
CA SER A 33 8.94 40.70 18.93
C SER A 33 10.35 40.14 18.72
N VAL A 34 10.47 39.36 17.63
CA VAL A 34 11.68 38.75 17.08
C VAL A 34 12.01 37.36 17.65
N LEU A 35 11.46 36.33 16.98
CA LEU A 35 12.17 35.16 16.40
C LEU A 35 11.13 34.07 16.02
N LEU A 36 10.19 34.42 15.15
CA LEU A 36 9.28 33.48 14.48
C LEU A 36 9.74 33.22 13.05
N SER A 37 10.99 32.82 12.88
CA SER A 37 11.54 32.58 11.56
C SER A 37 12.65 31.56 11.60
N GLU A 38 12.36 30.32 12.04
CA GLU A 38 13.17 29.17 11.61
C GLU A 38 12.53 27.78 11.79
N THR A 39 11.24 27.68 12.10
CA THR A 39 10.49 26.43 11.86
C THR A 39 9.68 26.55 10.58
N LYS A 40 10.37 26.75 9.46
CA LYS A 40 9.83 26.32 8.17
C LYS A 40 9.94 24.80 8.14
N ILE A 41 9.03 24.15 8.87
CA ILE A 41 8.61 22.79 8.59
C ILE A 41 8.35 22.78 7.08
N LEU A 42 9.24 22.16 6.31
CA LEU A 42 9.02 21.85 4.90
C LEU A 42 7.95 20.75 4.85
N ALA A 43 6.73 21.10 5.25
CA ALA A 43 5.54 20.30 5.05
C ALA A 43 5.27 20.29 3.54
N GLN A 44 5.42 19.11 2.95
CA GLN A 44 4.85 18.71 1.67
C GLN A 44 5.10 19.69 0.51
N GLN A 45 6.20 19.45 -0.21
CA GLN A 45 6.14 19.60 -1.66
C GLN A 45 5.09 18.58 -2.15
N GLU A 46 3.85 19.04 -2.27
CA GLU A 46 2.71 18.28 -2.81
C GLU A 46 2.96 18.08 -4.32
N GLY A 47 3.90 17.19 -4.64
CA GLY A 47 4.01 16.65 -5.99
C GLY A 47 2.66 16.06 -6.33
N ASN A 48 1.99 16.64 -7.32
CA ASN A 48 0.65 16.31 -7.82
C ASN A 48 0.59 14.83 -8.28
N LYS A 49 0.57 13.90 -7.33
CA LYS A 49 0.39 12.47 -7.59
C LYS A 49 -1.12 12.27 -7.68
N PRO A 50 -1.66 11.85 -8.83
CA PRO A 50 -3.10 11.68 -8.97
C PRO A 50 -3.62 10.76 -7.87
N ARG A 51 -4.66 11.21 -7.16
CA ARG A 51 -5.31 10.47 -6.08
C ARG A 51 -5.87 9.16 -6.67
N ARG A 52 -6.10 8.15 -5.82
CA ARG A 52 -6.57 6.83 -6.28
C ARG A 52 -7.87 6.92 -7.10
N ARG A 53 -8.73 7.87 -6.74
CA ARG A 53 -9.98 8.20 -7.43
C ARG A 53 -9.74 8.69 -8.86
N ASP A 54 -8.80 9.62 -9.02
CA ASP A 54 -8.42 10.18 -10.33
C ASP A 54 -7.93 9.09 -11.30
N ARG A 55 -7.22 8.08 -10.79
CA ARG A 55 -6.77 6.94 -11.62
C ARG A 55 -7.90 6.00 -12.04
N SER A 56 -8.91 5.79 -11.20
CA SER A 56 -10.08 5.01 -11.61
C SER A 56 -10.96 5.77 -12.60
N GLU A 57 -11.08 7.07 -12.44
CA GLU A 57 -11.83 7.94 -13.35
C GLU A 57 -11.13 8.03 -14.71
N GLN A 58 -9.79 8.18 -14.74
CA GLN A 58 -8.99 8.10 -15.96
C GLN A 58 -9.16 6.77 -16.69
N PHE A 59 -9.23 5.66 -15.96
CA PHE A 59 -9.43 4.33 -16.56
C PHE A 59 -10.81 4.17 -17.19
N GLN A 60 -11.85 4.73 -16.56
CA GLN A 60 -13.22 4.71 -17.07
C GLN A 60 -13.37 5.57 -18.32
N GLN A 61 -12.87 6.80 -18.28
CA GLN A 61 -12.94 7.74 -19.40
C GLN A 61 -12.16 7.23 -20.62
N LEU A 62 -10.98 6.64 -20.41
CA LEU A 62 -10.13 6.17 -21.50
C LEU A 62 -10.75 5.02 -22.30
N LEU A 63 -11.53 4.16 -21.64
CA LEU A 63 -12.14 2.97 -22.26
C LEU A 63 -13.61 3.15 -22.62
N ASN A 64 -14.19 4.32 -22.33
CA ASN A 64 -15.61 4.63 -22.52
C ASN A 64 -16.51 3.47 -22.03
N LEU A 65 -16.31 3.05 -20.78
CA LEU A 65 -17.02 1.90 -20.21
C LEU A 65 -18.48 2.25 -19.95
N SER A 66 -19.41 1.33 -20.26
CA SER A 66 -20.79 1.47 -19.81
C SER A 66 -20.92 1.24 -18.30
N ASP A 67 -22.00 1.73 -17.69
CA ASP A 67 -22.28 1.50 -16.27
C ASP A 67 -22.30 0.01 -15.90
N GLN A 68 -22.88 -0.82 -16.78
CA GLN A 68 -22.90 -2.26 -16.59
C GLN A 68 -21.48 -2.86 -16.63
N GLN A 69 -20.64 -2.45 -17.59
CA GLN A 69 -19.25 -2.90 -17.65
C GLN A 69 -18.47 -2.45 -16.41
N MET A 70 -18.71 -1.22 -15.93
CA MET A 70 -18.08 -0.70 -14.71
C MET A 70 -18.44 -1.53 -13.48
N GLN A 71 -19.72 -1.89 -13.33
CA GLN A 71 -20.18 -2.75 -12.22
C GLN A 71 -19.50 -4.13 -12.29
N GLN A 72 -19.47 -4.75 -13.47
CA GLN A 72 -18.82 -6.06 -13.66
C GLN A 72 -17.32 -6.01 -13.36
N LEU A 73 -16.61 -4.99 -13.84
CA LEU A 73 -15.18 -4.80 -13.56
C LEU A 73 -14.92 -4.52 -12.08
N SER A 74 -15.83 -3.80 -11.40
CA SER A 74 -15.76 -3.59 -9.95
C SER A 74 -15.90 -4.90 -9.18
N ALA A 75 -16.87 -5.74 -9.55
CA ALA A 75 -17.08 -7.05 -8.96
C ALA A 75 -15.85 -7.96 -9.14
N ILE A 76 -15.27 -7.99 -10.35
CA ILE A 76 -14.01 -8.73 -10.61
C ILE A 76 -12.90 -8.21 -9.69
N ARG A 77 -12.71 -6.89 -9.57
CA ARG A 77 -11.69 -6.33 -8.66
C ARG A 77 -11.95 -6.73 -7.20
N GLN A 78 -13.19 -6.69 -6.75
CA GLN A 78 -13.55 -7.07 -5.38
C GLN A 78 -13.29 -8.57 -5.11
N LYS A 79 -13.52 -9.44 -6.10
CA LYS A 79 -13.22 -10.86 -6.02
C LYS A 79 -11.73 -11.16 -5.77
N TYR A 80 -10.84 -10.51 -6.52
CA TYR A 80 -9.40 -10.82 -6.47
C TYR A 80 -8.61 -10.01 -5.42
N ARG A 81 -9.11 -8.82 -5.02
CA ARG A 81 -8.39 -7.89 -4.15
C ARG A 81 -7.97 -8.49 -2.80
N PRO A 82 -8.79 -9.26 -2.06
CA PRO A 82 -8.41 -9.81 -0.77
C PRO A 82 -7.19 -10.74 -0.88
N GLN A 83 -7.20 -11.67 -1.83
CA GLN A 83 -6.11 -12.62 -2.07
C GLN A 83 -4.82 -11.89 -2.45
N MET A 84 -4.91 -10.88 -3.34
CA MET A 84 -3.75 -10.05 -3.68
C MET A 84 -3.22 -9.25 -2.49
N GLN A 85 -4.09 -8.75 -1.62
CA GLN A 85 -3.66 -8.03 -0.41
C GLN A 85 -2.93 -8.96 0.56
N GLN A 86 -3.45 -10.18 0.74
CA GLN A 86 -2.84 -11.21 1.58
C GLN A 86 -1.46 -11.59 1.06
N LEU A 87 -1.31 -11.91 -0.23
CA LEU A 87 -0.01 -12.25 -0.83
C LEU A 87 0.98 -11.09 -0.76
N LYS A 88 0.50 -9.85 -0.91
CA LYS A 88 1.35 -8.67 -0.72
C LYS A 88 1.86 -8.57 0.71
N GLY A 89 1.00 -8.81 1.69
CA GLY A 89 1.37 -8.84 3.11
C GLY A 89 2.42 -9.90 3.40
N LYS A 90 2.21 -11.13 2.90
CA LYS A 90 3.19 -12.22 3.01
C LYS A 90 4.53 -11.84 2.40
N MET A 91 4.56 -11.42 1.13
CA MET A 91 5.81 -11.01 0.47
C MET A 91 6.56 -9.91 1.24
N GLN A 92 5.84 -8.98 1.87
CA GLN A 92 6.46 -7.93 2.68
C GLN A 92 7.09 -8.50 3.96
N ALA A 93 6.38 -9.38 4.67
CA ALA A 93 6.90 -10.04 5.86
C ALA A 93 8.12 -10.91 5.51
N GLU A 94 8.01 -11.78 4.51
CA GLU A 94 9.11 -12.63 4.04
C GLU A 94 10.34 -11.82 3.60
N GLY A 95 10.12 -10.67 2.93
CA GLY A 95 11.19 -9.77 2.53
C GLY A 95 11.88 -9.08 3.71
N GLN A 96 11.13 -8.73 4.76
CA GLN A 96 11.70 -8.16 5.99
C GLN A 96 12.52 -9.21 6.73
N GLU A 97 12.02 -10.44 6.82
CA GLU A 97 12.73 -11.55 7.46
C GLU A 97 14.02 -11.90 6.71
N LEU A 98 13.96 -12.02 5.37
CA LEU A 98 15.17 -12.21 4.57
C LEU A 98 16.18 -11.08 4.82
N SER A 99 15.73 -9.82 4.89
CA SER A 99 16.61 -8.69 5.19
C SER A 99 17.27 -8.79 6.58
N GLN A 100 16.62 -9.40 7.56
CA GLN A 100 17.19 -9.65 8.89
C GLN A 100 18.17 -10.83 8.84
N MET A 101 17.81 -11.92 8.16
CA MET A 101 18.67 -13.09 7.97
C MET A 101 20.00 -12.72 7.31
N MET A 102 19.98 -11.81 6.33
CA MET A 102 21.17 -11.30 5.63
C MET A 102 22.13 -10.49 6.52
N GLN A 103 21.65 -9.92 7.64
CA GLN A 103 22.49 -9.18 8.59
C GLN A 103 23.10 -10.09 9.66
N GLY A 104 22.54 -11.29 9.84
CA GLY A 104 23.00 -12.27 10.81
C GLY A 104 23.98 -13.28 10.20
N ASN A 105 24.21 -14.36 10.95
CA ASN A 105 25.08 -15.47 10.54
C ASN A 105 24.28 -16.65 9.94
N THR A 106 23.14 -16.35 9.31
CA THR A 106 22.27 -17.36 8.68
C THR A 106 23.02 -18.07 7.57
N SER A 107 22.82 -19.38 7.41
CA SER A 107 23.51 -20.14 6.36
C SER A 107 23.04 -19.72 4.96
N GLU A 108 23.91 -19.88 3.95
CA GLU A 108 23.52 -19.61 2.56
C GLU A 108 22.33 -20.44 2.09
N ASN A 109 22.20 -21.68 2.58
CA ASN A 109 21.10 -22.55 2.20
C ASN A 109 19.77 -21.99 2.70
N ASP A 110 19.70 -21.57 3.97
CA ASP A 110 18.50 -20.96 4.53
C ASP A 110 18.12 -19.66 3.82
N LEU A 111 19.11 -18.86 3.42
CA LEU A 111 18.89 -17.64 2.64
C LEU A 111 18.30 -17.94 1.25
N ARG A 112 18.78 -19.00 0.58
CA ARG A 112 18.25 -19.45 -0.72
C ARG A 112 16.84 -19.97 -0.59
N ASP A 113 16.55 -20.75 0.46
CA ASP A 113 15.22 -21.28 0.73
C ASP A 113 14.23 -20.14 0.97
N LYS A 114 14.59 -19.17 1.81
CA LYS A 114 13.78 -17.96 2.05
C LYS A 114 13.55 -17.15 0.77
N HIS A 115 14.58 -16.99 -0.05
CA HIS A 115 14.44 -16.34 -1.35
C HIS A 115 13.46 -17.10 -2.26
N GLN A 116 13.51 -18.44 -2.26
CA GLN A 116 12.62 -19.27 -3.05
C GLN A 116 11.15 -19.13 -2.60
N GLU A 117 10.89 -19.00 -1.30
CA GLU A 117 9.54 -18.69 -0.78
C GLU A 117 9.00 -17.38 -1.36
N ILE A 118 9.82 -16.32 -1.38
CA ILE A 118 9.46 -15.03 -1.97
C ILE A 118 9.20 -15.17 -3.48
N VAL A 119 10.02 -15.94 -4.20
CA VAL A 119 9.81 -16.21 -5.63
C VAL A 119 8.47 -16.90 -5.87
N ASN A 120 8.13 -17.91 -5.06
CA ASN A 120 6.87 -18.63 -5.17
C ASN A 120 5.66 -17.69 -4.93
N LEU A 121 5.72 -16.83 -3.92
CA LEU A 121 4.67 -15.84 -3.65
C LEU A 121 4.51 -14.82 -4.81
N ARG A 122 5.63 -14.42 -5.44
CA ARG A 122 5.60 -13.55 -6.63
C ARG A 122 4.94 -14.24 -7.82
N GLN A 123 5.21 -15.54 -8.01
CA GLN A 123 4.57 -16.33 -9.04
C GLN A 123 3.06 -16.44 -8.81
N GLU A 124 2.63 -16.72 -7.60
CA GLU A 124 1.21 -16.79 -7.22
C GLU A 124 0.50 -15.44 -7.46
N MET A 125 1.14 -14.33 -7.09
CA MET A 125 0.68 -12.98 -7.40
C MET A 125 0.53 -12.76 -8.91
N GLY A 126 1.48 -13.26 -9.70
CA GLY A 126 1.44 -13.22 -11.16
C GLY A 126 0.24 -13.96 -11.72
N ASN A 127 0.00 -15.18 -11.25
CA ASN A 127 -1.13 -16.01 -11.66
C ASN A 127 -2.48 -15.34 -11.33
N LEU A 128 -2.66 -14.81 -10.11
CA LEU A 128 -3.90 -14.09 -9.76
C LEU A 128 -4.15 -12.86 -10.63
N ARG A 129 -3.09 -12.12 -10.99
CA ARG A 129 -3.21 -10.97 -11.89
C ARG A 129 -3.62 -11.40 -13.29
N PHE A 130 -3.08 -12.53 -13.76
CA PHE A 130 -3.44 -13.10 -15.06
C PHE A 130 -4.91 -13.52 -15.10
N GLU A 131 -5.39 -14.26 -14.10
CA GLU A 131 -6.80 -14.68 -14.02
C GLU A 131 -7.75 -13.47 -13.92
N SER A 132 -7.41 -12.47 -13.11
CA SER A 132 -8.17 -11.22 -13.05
C SER A 132 -8.21 -10.52 -14.41
N MET A 133 -7.11 -10.51 -15.16
CA MET A 133 -7.03 -9.94 -16.50
C MET A 133 -7.92 -10.71 -17.49
N LEU A 134 -7.93 -12.04 -17.44
CA LEU A 134 -8.80 -12.87 -18.29
C LEU A 134 -10.28 -12.61 -18.03
N GLU A 135 -10.68 -12.44 -16.78
CA GLU A 135 -12.07 -12.08 -16.45
C GLU A 135 -12.43 -10.67 -16.94
N MET A 136 -11.55 -9.68 -16.74
CA MET A 136 -11.78 -8.33 -17.27
C MET A 136 -11.89 -8.34 -18.81
N ARG A 137 -11.07 -9.14 -19.50
CA ARG A 137 -11.12 -9.27 -20.96
C ARG A 137 -12.49 -9.72 -21.45
N LYS A 138 -13.20 -10.59 -20.72
CA LYS A 138 -14.54 -11.09 -21.08
C LYS A 138 -15.61 -9.98 -21.04
N VAL A 139 -15.41 -8.93 -20.23
CA VAL A 139 -16.33 -7.79 -20.09
C VAL A 139 -16.11 -6.72 -21.18
N LEU A 140 -14.86 -6.56 -21.61
CA LEU A 140 -14.46 -5.53 -22.58
C LEU A 140 -14.74 -5.96 -24.03
N THR A 141 -15.10 -5.00 -24.89
CA THR A 141 -15.17 -5.20 -26.34
C THR A 141 -13.77 -5.37 -26.95
N THR A 142 -13.69 -5.77 -28.21
CA THR A 142 -12.41 -5.93 -28.92
C THR A 142 -11.63 -4.61 -28.99
N GLU A 143 -12.32 -3.50 -29.27
CA GLU A 143 -11.75 -2.16 -29.37
C GLU A 143 -11.25 -1.68 -28.00
N GLN A 144 -12.06 -1.88 -26.95
CA GLN A 144 -11.68 -1.54 -25.58
C GLN A 144 -10.46 -2.34 -25.10
N ARG A 145 -10.31 -3.60 -25.55
CA ARG A 145 -9.11 -4.42 -25.23
C ARG A 145 -7.85 -3.83 -25.87
N GLN A 146 -7.93 -3.30 -27.09
CA GLN A 146 -6.80 -2.65 -27.75
C GLN A 146 -6.38 -1.38 -27.00
N GLN A 147 -7.35 -0.53 -26.63
CA GLN A 147 -7.09 0.65 -25.81
C GLN A 147 -6.51 0.29 -24.44
N PHE A 148 -7.01 -0.77 -23.82
CA PHE A 148 -6.49 -1.27 -22.55
C PHE A 148 -5.04 -1.75 -22.66
N ALA A 149 -4.68 -2.45 -23.75
CA ALA A 149 -3.31 -2.88 -24.00
C ALA A 149 -2.34 -1.68 -24.15
N GLN A 150 -2.76 -0.64 -24.88
CA GLN A 150 -1.97 0.60 -25.03
C GLN A 150 -1.79 1.31 -23.70
N PHE A 151 -2.84 1.41 -22.89
CA PHE A 151 -2.77 1.98 -21.55
C PHE A 151 -1.76 1.24 -20.65
N LEU A 152 -1.78 -0.11 -20.68
CA LEU A 152 -0.82 -0.92 -19.94
C LEU A 152 0.62 -0.71 -20.43
N GLN A 153 0.83 -0.57 -21.74
CA GLN A 153 2.15 -0.30 -22.32
C GLN A 153 2.71 1.05 -21.87
N GLN A 154 1.90 2.12 -21.93
CA GLN A 154 2.30 3.44 -21.46
C GLN A 154 2.67 3.41 -19.97
N ARG A 155 1.88 2.70 -19.16
CA ARG A 155 2.16 2.55 -17.74
C ARG A 155 3.46 1.81 -17.47
N ARG A 156 3.79 0.80 -18.28
CA ARG A 156 5.10 0.14 -18.22
C ARG A 156 6.19 1.17 -18.52
N GLN A 157 6.15 1.85 -19.66
CA GLN A 157 7.17 2.84 -20.05
C GLN A 157 7.42 3.91 -18.96
N ARG A 158 6.36 4.47 -18.36
CA ARG A 158 6.49 5.43 -17.25
C ARG A 158 7.09 4.84 -15.97
N GLY A 159 6.89 3.54 -15.71
CA GLY A 159 7.48 2.86 -14.57
C GLY A 159 8.98 2.57 -14.70
N TRP A 160 9.51 2.54 -15.93
CA TRP A 160 10.93 2.35 -16.21
C TRP A 160 11.71 3.68 -16.30
N GLY A 161 11.04 4.80 -16.65
CA GLY A 161 11.69 6.11 -16.83
C GLY A 161 12.01 6.91 -15.57
N ASN A 162 11.69 6.42 -14.36
CA ASN A 162 11.91 7.15 -13.10
C ASN A 162 12.89 6.45 -12.14
N ARG A 163 13.72 5.53 -12.67
CA ARG A 163 14.94 5.09 -11.99
C ARG A 163 16.01 6.14 -12.29
N PRO A 164 16.52 6.91 -11.31
CA PRO A 164 17.66 7.77 -11.56
C PRO A 164 18.81 6.90 -12.06
N ASN A 165 19.41 7.28 -13.19
CA ASN A 165 20.65 6.67 -13.66
C ASN A 165 21.69 6.86 -12.54
N THR A 166 22.08 5.77 -11.88
CA THR A 166 23.18 5.75 -10.90
C THR A 166 24.57 5.84 -11.56
N GLU A 167 24.66 6.37 -12.79
CA GLU A 167 25.91 6.49 -13.56
C GLU A 167 26.66 7.81 -13.36
N GLU A 168 26.16 8.72 -12.52
CA GLU A 168 26.93 9.90 -12.09
C GLU A 168 27.07 9.90 -10.57
N MET A 169 28.04 9.14 -10.06
CA MET A 169 28.68 9.41 -8.78
C MET A 169 30.13 9.83 -9.08
N PRO A 170 30.58 11.02 -8.62
CA PRO A 170 31.98 11.43 -8.74
C PRO A 170 32.91 10.56 -7.88
#